data_AF-A0A921BE17-F1
#
_entry.id   AF-A0A921BE17-F1
#
_cell.length_a   1.000
_cell.length_b   1.000
_cell.length_c   1.000
_cell.angle_alpha   90.00
_cell.angle_beta   90.00
_cell.angle_gamma   90.00
#
_symmetry.space_group_name_H-M   'P 1'
#
loop_
_entity.id
_entity.type
_entity.pdbx_description
1 polymer ?
#
loop_
_entity_poly.entity_id
_entity_poly.type
_entity_poly.pdbx_seq_one_letter_code
_entity_poly.pdbx_strand_id
1 'polypeptide(L)'
;MPISRFLDWLIESTNLDQYMERLVTSFNPSTVEGLMCRNMLSIGWDGSIYDCDFNQMLELPVTSSARHIRDFDVHALQSREIVVDRHCFGCTAGAGSSCSGATTT
;
A
#
# COMPACT_ATOMS: atom_id res chain seq x y z
N MET A 1 9.86 2.97 0.42
CA MET A 1 9.07 1.91 -0.25
C MET A 1 9.75 1.53 -1.55
N PRO A 2 9.86 0.24 -1.91
CA PRO A 2 10.52 -0.22 -3.15
C PRO A 2 9.63 0.03 -4.37
N ILE A 3 9.42 1.31 -4.70
CA ILE A 3 8.57 1.78 -5.81
C ILE A 3 9.30 2.85 -6.63
N SER A 4 8.92 2.99 -7.90
CA SER A 4 9.43 4.02 -8.84
C SER A 4 10.96 4.14 -8.77
N ARG A 5 11.50 5.36 -8.68
CA ARG A 5 12.95 5.63 -8.69
C ARG A 5 13.79 4.81 -7.71
N PHE A 6 13.24 4.50 -6.52
CA PHE A 6 13.98 3.68 -5.55
C PHE A 6 13.98 2.21 -5.94
N LEU A 7 12.89 1.71 -6.56
CA LEU A 7 12.87 0.38 -7.15
C LEU A 7 13.89 0.28 -8.29
N ASP A 8 13.93 1.27 -9.19
CA ASP A 8 14.88 1.28 -10.31
C ASP A 8 16.32 1.20 -9.81
N TRP A 9 16.66 2.02 -8.80
CA TRP A 9 17.97 1.97 -8.17
C TRP A 9 18.27 0.61 -7.51
N LEU A 10 17.30 -0.01 -6.83
CA LEU A 10 17.47 -1.34 -6.23
C LEU A 10 17.75 -2.42 -7.29
N ILE A 11 17.12 -2.31 -8.46
CA ILE A 11 17.33 -3.22 -9.60
C ILE A 11 18.73 -2.99 -10.19
N GLU A 12 19.06 -1.74 -10.53
CA GLU A 12 20.36 -1.37 -11.14
C GLU A 12 21.54 -1.74 -10.24
N SER A 13 21.36 -1.62 -8.92
CA SER A 13 22.38 -1.98 -7.93
C SER A 13 22.34 -3.44 -7.48
N THR A 14 21.46 -4.28 -8.06
CA THR A 14 21.29 -5.71 -7.71
C THR A 14 20.96 -5.95 -6.23
N ASN A 15 20.35 -4.98 -5.56
CA ASN A 15 20.00 -5.05 -4.14
C ASN A 15 18.52 -5.40 -3.88
N LEU A 16 17.71 -5.52 -4.94
CA LEU A 16 16.27 -5.72 -4.81
C LEU A 16 15.91 -6.96 -3.98
N ASP A 17 16.51 -8.11 -4.28
CA ASP A 17 16.16 -9.38 -3.63
C ASP A 17 16.46 -9.33 -2.12
N GLN A 18 17.65 -8.86 -1.74
CA GLN A 18 18.03 -8.70 -0.34
C GLN A 18 17.13 -7.69 0.37
N TYR A 19 16.77 -6.60 -0.31
CA TYR A 19 15.87 -5.60 0.25
C TYR A 19 14.46 -6.17 0.48
N MET A 20 13.92 -6.92 -0.49
CA MET A 20 12.63 -7.58 -0.37
C MET A 20 12.63 -8.65 0.72
N GLU A 21 13.69 -9.46 0.83
CA GLU A 21 13.84 -10.44 1.90
C GLU A 21 13.76 -9.78 3.28
N ARG A 22 14.45 -8.64 3.46
CA ARG A 22 14.37 -7.86 4.71
C ARG A 22 12.95 -7.38 5.00
N LEU A 23 12.22 -6.90 4.00
CA LEU A 23 10.84 -6.45 4.20
C LEU A 23 9.91 -7.60 4.58
N VAL A 24 10.02 -8.74 3.90
CA VAL A 24 9.20 -9.93 4.16
C VAL A 24 9.49 -10.49 5.56
N THR A 25 10.76 -10.60 5.92
CA THR A 25 11.18 -11.10 7.26
C THR A 25 10.88 -10.12 8.39
N SER A 26 10.67 -8.84 8.07
CA SER A 26 10.26 -7.82 9.04
C SER A 26 8.74 -7.70 9.19
N PHE A 27 7.94 -8.53 8.50
CA PHE A 27 6.48 -8.50 8.60
C PHE A 27 6.02 -8.52 10.05
N ASN A 28 5.25 -7.51 10.45
CA ASN A 28 4.73 -7.37 11.79
C ASN A 28 3.18 -7.34 11.76
N PRO A 29 2.51 -8.44 12.16
CA PRO A 29 1.05 -8.51 12.21
C PRO A 29 0.40 -7.41 13.03
N SER A 30 1.07 -6.87 14.07
CA SER A 30 0.49 -5.83 14.93
C SER A 30 0.30 -4.50 14.21
N THR A 31 0.96 -4.29 13.07
CA THR A 31 0.83 -3.08 12.26
C THR A 31 -0.41 -3.10 11.38
N VAL A 32 -0.95 -4.29 11.09
CA VAL A 32 -1.99 -4.49 10.07
C VAL A 32 -3.24 -3.66 10.36
N GLU A 33 -3.71 -3.64 11.61
CA GLU A 33 -4.91 -2.87 11.96
C GLU A 33 -4.74 -1.35 11.81
N GLY A 34 -3.49 -0.86 11.89
CA GLY A 34 -3.16 0.56 11.75
C GLY A 34 -2.87 1.01 10.32
N LEU A 35 -2.98 0.13 9.32
CA LEU A 35 -2.65 0.47 7.93
C LEU A 35 -3.72 1.36 7.29
N MET A 36 -3.28 2.35 6.52
CA MET A 36 -4.17 3.30 5.82
C MET A 36 -5.17 2.60 4.92
N CYS A 37 -4.77 1.54 4.22
CA CYS A 37 -5.61 0.82 3.25
C CYS A 37 -6.86 0.16 3.85
N ARG A 38 -6.93 0.00 5.18
CA ARG A 38 -8.11 -0.56 5.86
C ARG A 38 -9.20 0.48 6.13
N ASN A 39 -8.79 1.73 6.39
CA ASN A 39 -9.68 2.75 6.96
C ASN A 39 -9.80 4.00 6.09
N MET A 40 -8.97 4.12 5.05
CA MET A 40 -8.93 5.25 4.14
C MET A 40 -9.01 4.76 2.69
N LEU A 41 -9.40 5.67 1.81
CA LEU A 41 -9.37 5.50 0.37
C LEU A 41 -8.59 6.69 -0.22
N SER A 42 -7.79 6.43 -1.25
CA SER A 42 -7.18 7.49 -2.04
C SER A 42 -7.96 7.73 -3.32
N ILE A 43 -8.17 8.99 -3.67
CA ILE A 43 -8.96 9.38 -4.85
C ILE A 43 -8.04 10.04 -5.88
N GLY A 44 -8.04 9.48 -7.08
CA GLY A 44 -7.37 10.04 -8.25
C GLY A 44 -7.94 11.39 -8.65
N TRP A 45 -7.13 12.21 -9.33
CA TRP A 45 -7.59 13.49 -9.90
C TRP A 45 -8.71 13.29 -10.92
N ASP A 46 -8.74 12.12 -11.55
CA ASP A 46 -9.75 11.66 -12.50
C ASP A 46 -11.00 11.07 -11.82
N GLY A 47 -10.96 10.89 -10.49
CA GLY A 47 -12.03 10.30 -9.69
C GLY A 47 -11.92 8.79 -9.46
N SER A 48 -10.88 8.13 -9.97
CA SER A 48 -10.60 6.71 -9.70
C SER A 48 -10.32 6.45 -8.22
N ILE A 49 -10.79 5.32 -7.67
CA ILE A 49 -10.63 4.96 -6.26
C ILE A 49 -9.51 3.93 -6.07
N TYR A 50 -8.67 4.16 -5.06
CA TYR A 50 -7.54 3.30 -4.68
C TYR A 50 -7.58 3.01 -3.17
N ASP A 51 -7.01 1.88 -2.74
CA ASP A 51 -6.97 1.53 -1.32
C ASP A 51 -6.03 2.44 -0.51
N CYS A 52 -4.96 2.94 -1.11
CA CYS A 52 -4.00 3.85 -0.48
C CYS A 52 -3.28 4.71 -1.53
N ASP A 53 -2.48 5.65 -1.05
CA ASP A 53 -1.64 6.53 -1.88
C ASP A 53 -0.59 5.76 -2.69
N PHE A 54 -0.02 4.68 -2.15
CA PHE A 54 0.88 3.81 -2.90
C PHE A 54 0.17 3.05 -4.02
N ASN A 55 -1.04 2.56 -3.78
CA ASN A 55 -1.86 1.95 -4.84
C ASN A 55 -2.21 2.99 -5.91
N GLN A 56 -2.49 4.23 -5.54
CA GLN A 56 -2.69 5.32 -6.51
C GLN A 56 -1.42 5.60 -7.33
N MET A 57 -0.26 5.69 -6.68
CA MET A 57 1.03 5.91 -7.35
C MET A 57 1.41 4.77 -8.30
N LEU A 58 0.97 3.55 -8.00
CA LEU A 58 1.22 2.35 -8.80
C LEU A 58 0.08 2.02 -9.78
N GLU A 59 -0.93 2.87 -9.88
CA GLU A 59 -2.11 2.68 -10.74
C GLU A 59 -2.83 1.34 -10.47
N LEU A 60 -2.97 0.97 -9.18
CA LEU A 60 -3.63 -0.23 -8.68
C LEU A 60 -5.03 0.09 -8.11
N PRO A 61 -6.07 0.23 -8.94
CA PRO A 61 -7.40 0.63 -8.48
C PRO A 61 -8.05 -0.46 -7.60
N VAL A 62 -9.01 -0.06 -6.77
CA VAL A 62 -9.75 -0.99 -5.91
C VAL A 62 -10.42 -2.13 -6.70
N THR A 63 -10.40 -3.34 -6.12
CA THR A 63 -11.13 -4.50 -6.65
C THR A 63 -12.57 -4.48 -6.14
N SER A 64 -13.35 -3.50 -6.61
CA SER A 64 -14.78 -3.35 -6.28
C SER A 64 -15.58 -2.96 -7.53
N SER A 65 -16.91 -3.03 -7.44
CA SER A 65 -17.81 -2.43 -8.43
C SER A 65 -17.75 -0.90 -8.40
N ALA A 66 -17.52 -0.31 -7.22
CA ALA A 66 -17.38 1.13 -7.02
C ALA A 66 -15.93 1.58 -7.30
N ARG A 67 -15.52 1.60 -8.58
CA ARG A 67 -14.14 1.98 -8.98
C ARG A 67 -13.91 3.49 -9.11
N HIS A 68 -14.98 4.27 -9.17
CA HIS A 68 -14.94 5.70 -9.38
C HIS A 68 -15.80 6.41 -8.34
N ILE A 69 -15.41 7.60 -7.88
CA ILE A 69 -16.10 8.33 -6.80
C ILE A 69 -17.57 8.66 -7.12
N ARG A 70 -17.91 8.74 -8.41
CA ARG A 70 -19.30 8.93 -8.87
C ARG A 70 -20.19 7.72 -8.61
N ASP A 71 -19.59 6.53 -8.54
CA ASP A 71 -20.26 5.24 -8.32
C ASP A 71 -20.02 4.74 -6.89
N PHE A 72 -19.75 5.65 -5.95
CA PHE A 72 -19.38 5.32 -4.58
C PHE A 72 -20.46 4.47 -3.90
N ASP A 73 -20.06 3.31 -3.40
CA ASP A 73 -20.89 2.39 -2.63
C ASP A 73 -20.10 1.93 -1.41
N VAL A 74 -20.52 2.40 -0.23
CA VAL A 74 -19.85 2.09 1.03
C VAL A 74 -19.88 0.60 1.36
N HIS A 75 -20.95 -0.12 1.02
CA HIS A 75 -21.05 -1.54 1.34
C HIS A 75 -20.12 -2.35 0.44
N ALA A 76 -20.13 -2.06 -0.86
CA ALA A 76 -19.21 -2.71 -1.81
C ALA A 76 -17.73 -2.40 -1.52
N LEU A 77 -17.43 -1.21 -0.97
CA LEU A 77 -16.08 -0.82 -0.58
C LEU A 77 -15.69 -1.41 0.78
N GLN A 78 -16.59 -1.54 1.75
CA GLN A 78 -16.28 -2.17 3.04
C GLN A 78 -16.04 -3.67 2.93
N SER A 79 -16.71 -4.35 2.00
CA SER A 79 -16.53 -5.78 1.76
C SER A 79 -15.41 -6.12 0.75
N ARG A 80 -14.70 -5.11 0.23
CA ARG A 80 -13.70 -5.32 -0.82
C ARG A 80 -12.46 -6.02 -0.28
N GLU A 81 -11.78 -6.76 -1.15
CA GLU A 81 -10.41 -7.17 -0.90
C GLU A 81 -9.47 -6.00 -1.23
N ILE A 82 -8.58 -5.66 -0.29
CA ILE A 82 -7.55 -4.65 -0.49
C ILE A 82 -6.55 -5.18 -1.51
N VAL A 83 -6.24 -4.37 -2.53
CA VAL A 83 -5.22 -4.71 -3.52
C VAL A 83 -3.83 -4.63 -2.87
N VAL A 84 -3.10 -5.74 -2.92
CA VAL A 84 -1.77 -5.89 -2.31
C VAL A 84 -0.68 -6.11 -3.36
N ASP A 85 0.51 -5.59 -3.10
CA ASP A 85 1.73 -5.81 -3.90
C ASP A 85 2.97 -5.70 -2.98
N ARG A 86 4.18 -5.81 -3.54
CA ARG A 86 5.48 -5.78 -2.85
C ARG A 86 5.64 -4.64 -1.85
N HIS A 87 5.04 -3.48 -2.12
CA HIS A 87 5.13 -2.33 -1.24
C HIS A 87 4.40 -2.60 0.10
N CYS A 88 3.39 -3.46 0.15
CA CYS A 88 2.68 -3.79 1.38
C CYS A 88 3.61 -4.38 2.46
N PHE A 89 4.70 -5.07 2.08
CA PHE A 89 5.72 -5.53 3.02
C PHE A 89 6.46 -4.37 3.70
N GLY A 90 6.64 -3.25 3.00
CA GLY A 90 7.17 -2.03 3.61
C GLY A 90 6.20 -1.43 4.64
N CYS A 91 4.91 -1.39 4.34
CA CYS A 91 3.89 -0.83 5.24
C CYS A 91 3.68 -1.71 6.49
N THR A 92 3.83 -3.02 6.34
CA THR A 92 3.64 -4.00 7.42
C THR A 92 4.89 -4.27 8.26
N ALA A 93 6.07 -3.78 7.84
CA ALA A 93 7.32 -3.99 8.56
C ALA A 93 7.43 -3.20 9.88
N GLY A 94 6.55 -2.22 10.13
CA GLY A 94 6.45 -1.49 11.40
C GLY A 94 7.59 -0.53 11.75
N ALA A 95 8.74 -0.62 11.08
CA ALA A 95 9.90 0.24 11.32
C ALA A 95 10.16 1.19 10.13
N GLY A 96 9.77 2.46 10.27
CA GLY A 96 10.30 3.56 9.46
C GLY A 96 9.71 3.76 8.06
N SER A 97 8.70 3.00 7.65
CA SER A 97 8.03 3.17 6.36
C SER A 97 6.73 3.94 6.52
N SER A 98 6.89 5.27 6.52
CA SER A 98 5.89 6.34 6.35
C SER A 98 4.44 5.94 5.98
N CYS A 99 3.63 5.61 6.99
CA CYS A 99 2.19 5.88 7.00
C CYS A 99 1.66 6.26 8.40
N SER A 100 2.30 5.76 9.48
CA SER A 100 1.81 6.00 10.86
C SER A 100 2.87 6.51 11.85
N GLY A 101 4.09 6.80 11.40
CA GLY A 101 5.22 7.09 12.31
C GLY A 101 5.64 5.85 13.11
N ALA A 102 6.87 5.86 13.62
CA ALA A 102 7.37 4.79 14.48
C ALA A 102 6.63 4.84 15.83
N THR A 103 5.77 3.87 16.12
CA THR A 103 5.23 3.68 17.47
C THR A 103 6.23 2.89 18.31
N THR A 104 7.32 3.54 18.69
CA THR A 104 8.07 3.12 19.88
C THR A 104 7.21 3.40 21.10
N THR A 105 6.78 2.34 21.78
CA THR A 105 6.41 2.38 23.20
C THR A 105 7.24 1.35 23.93
#